data_AF-A0A4Q3U655-F1
#
_entry.id   AF-A0A4Q3U655-F1
#
_cell.length_a   1.000
_cell.length_b   1.000
_cell.length_c   1.000
_cell.angle_alpha   90.00
_cell.angle_beta   90.00
_cell.angle_gamma   90.00
#
_symmetry.space_group_name_H-M   'P 1'
#
loop_
_entity.id
_entity.type
_entity.pdbx_description
1 polymer ?
#
loop_
_entity_poly.entity_id
_entity_poly.type
_entity_poly.pdbx_seq_one_letter_code
_entity_poly.pdbx_strand_id
1 'polypeptide(L)'
;MPSSFTKQIGLASGIIGFTALSGAALAQTQTLFNSFESSTDMSTVRLSNAQAVQDVTNVTNGTKSLKATFQPGEFSTITLQPGTPWNATGTGGFAFDITNPLSTAQLVIGLRVDDTSNVSRTVNVVVEPGGKATFLLTADEDPTQYGIRYM
;
A
#
# COMPACT_ATOMS: atom_id res chain seq x y z
N MET A 1 -34.20 14.13 -62.49
CA MET A 1 -35.06 15.03 -61.70
C MET A 1 -35.27 14.40 -60.32
N PRO A 2 -34.73 14.95 -59.23
CA PRO A 2 -35.04 14.45 -57.89
C PRO A 2 -36.24 15.23 -57.32
N SER A 3 -37.29 14.52 -56.91
CA SER A 3 -38.39 15.06 -56.11
C SER A 3 -38.18 14.70 -54.65
N SER A 4 -38.14 15.74 -53.82
CA SER A 4 -38.03 15.74 -52.37
C SER A 4 -39.25 15.11 -51.70
N PHE A 5 -39.04 14.34 -50.63
CA PHE A 5 -40.02 14.23 -49.52
C PHE A 5 -39.30 14.22 -48.18
N THR A 6 -39.36 15.38 -47.53
CA THR A 6 -39.07 15.63 -46.12
C THR A 6 -40.16 15.02 -45.25
N LYS A 7 -39.82 14.36 -44.12
CA LYS A 7 -40.70 14.33 -42.94
C LYS A 7 -39.93 14.17 -41.61
N GLN A 8 -39.99 15.27 -40.85
CA GLN A 8 -40.04 15.47 -39.39
C GLN A 8 -39.10 14.67 -38.47
N ILE A 9 -38.12 15.41 -37.93
CA ILE A 9 -37.41 15.13 -36.68
C ILE A 9 -38.37 15.46 -35.53
N GLY A 10 -38.86 14.43 -34.83
CA GLY A 10 -39.49 14.60 -33.53
C GLY A 10 -38.42 14.75 -32.46
N LEU A 11 -38.38 15.91 -31.80
CA LEU A 11 -37.59 16.14 -30.60
C LEU A 11 -38.20 15.32 -29.46
N ALA A 12 -37.65 14.13 -29.20
CA ALA A 12 -37.88 13.45 -27.94
C ALA A 12 -36.96 14.11 -26.89
N SER A 13 -37.53 15.03 -26.11
CA SER A 13 -36.91 15.56 -24.90
C SER A 13 -36.78 14.43 -23.87
N GLY A 14 -35.71 13.64 -23.99
CA GLY A 14 -35.30 12.70 -22.96
C GLY A 14 -34.53 13.46 -21.89
N ILE A 15 -35.16 13.69 -20.74
CA ILE A 15 -34.46 14.10 -19.53
C ILE A 15 -33.48 12.96 -19.21
N ILE A 16 -32.19 13.18 -19.46
CA ILE A 16 -31.13 12.34 -18.89
C ILE A 16 -31.12 12.69 -17.40
N GLY A 17 -31.92 11.96 -16.62
CA GLY A 17 -31.80 11.96 -15.18
C GLY A 17 -30.45 11.36 -14.83
N PHE A 18 -29.46 12.21 -14.56
CA PHE A 18 -28.30 11.81 -13.80
C PHE A 18 -28.79 11.53 -12.37
N THR A 19 -29.24 10.31 -12.10
CA THR A 19 -29.13 9.79 -10.73
C THR A 19 -27.64 9.70 -10.47
N ALA A 20 -27.12 10.71 -9.75
CA ALA A 20 -25.86 10.58 -9.07
C ALA A 20 -25.99 9.35 -8.19
N LEU A 21 -25.44 8.22 -8.65
CA LEU A 21 -25.02 7.17 -7.73
C LEU A 21 -23.98 7.87 -6.88
N SER A 22 -24.41 8.36 -5.71
CA SER A 22 -23.50 8.69 -4.63
C SER A 22 -22.81 7.39 -4.29
N GLY A 23 -21.72 7.12 -5.01
CA GLY A 23 -20.72 6.15 -4.61
C GLY A 23 -20.16 6.68 -3.31
N ALA A 24 -20.82 6.36 -2.20
CA ALA A 24 -20.15 6.20 -0.95
C ALA A 24 -19.14 5.08 -1.21
N ALA A 25 -17.97 5.47 -1.74
CA ALA A 25 -16.79 4.66 -1.63
C ALA A 25 -16.71 4.32 -0.14
N LEU A 26 -16.79 3.03 0.19
CA LEU A 26 -16.50 2.56 1.52
C LEU A 26 -15.08 3.06 1.81
N ALA A 27 -14.97 4.17 2.53
CA ALA A 27 -13.69 4.68 2.97
C ALA A 27 -13.19 3.64 3.96
N GLN A 28 -12.36 2.72 3.48
CA GLN A 28 -11.69 1.76 4.34
C GLN A 28 -10.86 2.58 5.31
N THR A 29 -11.25 2.60 6.57
CA THR A 29 -10.53 3.32 7.62
C THR A 29 -9.13 2.72 7.72
N GLN A 30 -8.13 3.47 7.29
CA GLN A 30 -6.74 3.10 7.45
C GLN A 30 -6.26 3.57 8.83
N THR A 31 -5.78 2.64 9.64
CA THR A 31 -5.10 2.97 10.90
C THR A 31 -3.61 3.15 10.62
N LEU A 32 -3.08 4.33 10.88
CA LEU A 32 -1.65 4.59 10.76
C LEU A 32 -0.91 4.03 11.97
N PHE A 33 -0.02 3.05 11.73
CA PHE A 33 0.79 2.45 12.80
C PHE A 33 2.15 3.13 12.99
N ASN A 34 2.80 3.55 11.90
CA ASN A 34 4.09 4.20 11.93
C ASN A 34 4.34 4.97 10.61
N SER A 35 4.74 6.24 10.71
CA SER A 35 5.14 7.08 9.57
C SER A 35 6.55 7.64 9.72
N PHE A 36 7.32 7.16 10.71
CA PHE A 36 8.72 7.55 10.95
C PHE A 36 8.92 9.06 11.16
N GLU A 37 7.93 9.78 11.70
CA GLU A 37 8.01 11.24 11.88
C GLU A 37 8.81 11.61 13.13
N SER A 38 8.66 10.82 14.19
CA SER A 38 9.13 11.12 15.55
C SER A 38 10.23 10.17 16.04
N SER A 39 10.90 10.55 17.13
CA SER A 39 11.81 9.65 17.85
C SER A 39 11.08 8.43 18.42
N THR A 40 9.81 8.57 18.79
CA THR A 40 8.95 7.46 19.24
C THR A 40 8.76 6.44 18.12
N ASP A 41 8.49 6.90 16.90
CA ASP A 41 8.35 6.01 15.73
C ASP A 41 9.64 5.24 15.47
N MET A 42 10.78 5.95 15.51
CA MET A 42 12.10 5.37 15.32
C MET A 42 12.51 4.42 16.46
N SER A 43 11.98 4.61 17.67
CA SER A 43 12.23 3.72 18.81
C SER A 43 11.64 2.32 18.62
N THR A 44 10.75 2.13 17.64
CA THR A 44 10.22 0.81 17.26
C THR A 44 11.15 0.06 16.29
N VAL A 45 12.07 0.75 15.62
CA VAL A 45 12.92 0.16 14.58
C VAL A 45 14.04 -0.67 15.24
N ARG A 46 14.16 -1.92 14.83
CA ARG A 46 15.27 -2.83 15.19
C ARG A 46 15.96 -3.28 13.91
N LEU A 47 17.28 -3.34 13.94
CA LEU A 47 18.11 -3.60 12.77
C LEU A 47 18.97 -4.85 13.02
N SER A 48 19.06 -5.71 12.01
CA SER A 48 20.06 -6.77 11.94
C SER A 48 20.76 -6.70 10.60
N ASN A 49 22.09 -6.58 10.59
CA ASN A 49 22.90 -6.42 9.38
C ASN A 49 22.38 -5.33 8.40
N ALA A 50 21.85 -4.25 8.95
CA ALA A 50 21.28 -3.14 8.20
C ALA A 50 21.53 -1.81 8.92
N GLN A 51 21.47 -0.72 8.17
CA GLN A 51 21.44 0.64 8.71
C GLN A 51 20.11 1.29 8.33
N ALA A 52 19.59 2.15 9.21
CA ALA A 52 18.39 2.92 8.90
C ALA A 52 18.47 4.35 9.46
N VAL A 53 17.98 5.30 8.69
CA VAL A 53 17.89 6.73 9.09
C VAL A 53 16.55 7.29 8.64
N GLN A 54 16.08 8.33 9.34
CA GLN A 54 15.01 9.17 8.81
C GLN A 54 15.51 9.90 7.56
N ASP A 55 14.70 9.95 6.52
CA ASP A 55 14.97 10.68 5.28
C ASP A 55 13.73 11.50 4.89
N VAL A 56 13.88 12.43 3.95
CA VAL A 56 12.81 13.30 3.44
C VAL A 56 12.43 12.95 1.99
N THR A 57 13.02 11.91 1.43
CA THR A 57 12.72 11.42 0.09
C THR A 57 11.67 10.31 0.13
N ASN A 58 10.91 10.16 -0.96
CA ASN A 58 9.93 9.07 -1.16
C ASN A 58 8.83 8.96 -0.10
N VAL A 59 8.58 10.02 0.66
CA VAL A 59 7.55 10.12 1.71
C VAL A 59 6.18 9.74 1.15
N THR A 60 5.42 8.93 1.89
CA THR A 60 4.02 8.59 1.58
C THR A 60 3.03 9.13 2.61
N ASN A 61 3.49 9.36 3.84
CA ASN A 61 2.71 9.99 4.89
C ASN A 61 3.60 10.98 5.66
N GLY A 62 3.12 12.19 5.93
CA GLY A 62 3.86 13.19 6.68
C GLY A 62 5.00 13.86 5.89
N THR A 63 6.18 13.95 6.50
CA THR A 63 7.36 14.66 5.98
C THR A 63 8.61 13.79 5.95
N LYS A 64 8.57 12.59 6.53
CA LYS A 64 9.71 11.69 6.67
C LYS A 64 9.41 10.30 6.13
N SER A 65 10.48 9.57 5.84
CA SER A 65 10.47 8.16 5.49
C SER A 65 11.63 7.45 6.21
N LEU A 66 11.62 6.12 6.19
CA LEU A 66 12.73 5.31 6.66
C LEU A 66 13.62 4.94 5.46
N LYS A 67 14.85 5.47 5.41
CA LYS A 67 15.85 5.01 4.44
C LYS A 67 16.65 3.87 5.04
N ALA A 68 16.58 2.72 4.38
CA ALA A 68 17.24 1.48 4.76
C ALA A 68 18.43 1.17 3.84
N THR A 69 19.55 0.74 4.45
CA THR A 69 20.71 0.20 3.73
C THR A 69 21.05 -1.18 4.29
N PHE A 70 20.67 -2.23 3.56
CA PHE A 70 21.00 -3.61 3.89
C PHE A 70 22.48 -3.88 3.56
N GLN A 71 23.18 -4.54 4.47
CA GLN A 71 24.58 -4.91 4.26
C GLN A 71 24.69 -6.28 3.59
N PRO A 72 25.80 -6.58 2.88
CA PRO A 72 26.09 -7.93 2.40
C PRO A 72 26.10 -8.94 3.56
N GLY A 73 25.57 -10.13 3.33
CA GLY A 73 25.49 -11.19 4.34
C GLY A 73 24.35 -12.15 4.07
N GLU A 74 24.22 -13.18 4.91
CA GLU A 74 23.18 -14.21 4.75
C GLU A 74 21.77 -13.68 5.05
N PHE A 75 21.63 -12.82 6.08
CA PHE A 75 20.35 -12.23 6.46
C PHE A 75 20.50 -10.79 6.92
N SER A 76 19.70 -9.88 6.34
CA SER A 76 19.62 -8.47 6.73
C SER A 76 18.15 -8.11 6.94
N THR A 77 17.81 -7.56 8.10
CA THR A 77 16.42 -7.32 8.50
C THR A 77 16.22 -5.96 9.14
N ILE A 78 15.01 -5.43 8.93
CA ILE A 78 14.46 -4.29 9.63
C ILE A 78 13.14 -4.73 10.22
N THR A 79 13.01 -4.60 11.54
CA THR A 79 11.80 -4.99 12.27
C THR A 79 11.20 -3.76 12.92
N LEU A 80 9.89 -3.56 12.76
CA LEU A 80 9.13 -2.60 13.55
C LEU A 80 8.54 -3.34 14.74
N GLN A 81 9.09 -3.09 15.92
CA GLN A 81 8.71 -3.75 17.16
C GLN A 81 8.24 -2.68 18.17
N PRO A 82 6.92 -2.38 18.21
CA PRO A 82 6.39 -1.44 19.18
C PRO A 82 6.48 -2.01 20.60
N GLY A 83 6.61 -1.14 21.60
CA GLY A 83 6.66 -1.54 23.02
C GLY A 83 5.34 -2.19 23.50
N THR A 84 4.23 -1.85 22.85
CA THR A 84 2.94 -2.52 23.00
C THR A 84 2.50 -3.01 21.62
N PRO A 85 2.10 -4.28 21.46
CA PRO A 85 1.62 -4.79 20.18
C PRO A 85 0.52 -3.92 19.60
N TRP A 86 0.60 -3.66 18.29
CA TRP A 86 -0.44 -2.93 17.60
C TRP A 86 -1.74 -3.73 17.56
N ASN A 87 -2.86 -3.03 17.78
CA ASN A 87 -4.18 -3.64 17.61
C ASN A 87 -4.63 -3.46 16.15
N ALA A 88 -4.56 -4.54 15.39
CA ALA A 88 -5.02 -4.62 14.01
C ALA A 88 -6.37 -5.36 13.87
N THR A 89 -7.12 -5.51 14.97
CA THR A 89 -8.44 -6.19 14.93
C THR A 89 -9.37 -5.42 14.00
N GLY A 90 -9.91 -6.10 12.98
CA GLY A 90 -10.85 -5.53 12.02
C GLY A 90 -10.23 -4.66 10.92
N THR A 91 -8.90 -4.59 10.79
CA THR A 91 -8.25 -3.76 9.74
C THR A 91 -8.05 -4.47 8.40
N GLY A 92 -8.36 -5.76 8.29
CA GLY A 92 -8.23 -6.58 7.07
C GLY A 92 -6.77 -6.94 6.69
N GLY A 93 -5.78 -6.17 7.15
CA GLY A 93 -4.37 -6.42 6.93
C GLY A 93 -3.45 -5.26 7.29
N PHE A 94 -2.20 -5.38 6.85
CA PHE A 94 -1.16 -4.35 6.95
C PHE A 94 -0.75 -3.89 5.56
N ALA A 95 -0.57 -2.59 5.39
CA ALA A 95 -0.04 -2.00 4.18
C ALA A 95 1.38 -1.49 4.41
N PHE A 96 2.28 -1.73 3.44
CA PHE A 96 3.67 -1.28 3.48
C PHE A 96 3.97 -0.51 2.20
N ASP A 97 4.33 0.76 2.34
CA ASP A 97 4.81 1.57 1.21
C ASP A 97 6.32 1.40 1.06
N ILE A 98 6.76 0.92 -0.09
CA ILE A 98 8.17 0.59 -0.34
C ILE A 98 8.59 1.23 -1.66
N THR A 99 9.75 1.90 -1.62
CA THR A 99 10.42 2.43 -2.80
C THR A 99 11.77 1.76 -2.94
N ASN A 100 12.09 1.29 -4.14
CA ASN A 100 13.44 0.87 -4.51
C ASN A 100 14.16 2.05 -5.20
N PRO A 101 15.09 2.75 -4.52
CA PRO A 101 15.78 3.89 -5.11
C PRO A 101 16.90 3.48 -6.08
N LEU A 102 17.20 2.18 -6.21
CA LEU A 102 18.27 1.70 -7.09
C LEU A 102 17.87 1.85 -8.55
N SER A 103 18.81 2.24 -9.40
CA SER A 103 18.56 2.47 -10.84
C SER A 103 18.74 1.23 -11.71
N THR A 104 19.38 0.18 -11.20
CA THR A 104 19.79 -0.98 -12.01
C THR A 104 19.44 -2.33 -11.39
N ALA A 105 19.20 -2.41 -10.09
CA ALA A 105 18.98 -3.66 -9.38
C ALA A 105 17.56 -3.73 -8.80
N GLN A 106 16.93 -4.89 -8.98
CA GLN A 106 15.68 -5.21 -8.32
C GLN A 106 15.90 -5.35 -6.81
N LEU A 107 14.92 -4.91 -6.03
CA LEU A 107 14.86 -5.15 -4.61
C LEU A 107 13.94 -6.34 -4.36
N VAL A 108 14.51 -7.46 -3.90
CA VAL A 108 13.75 -8.65 -3.48
C VAL A 108 13.72 -8.66 -1.95
N ILE A 109 12.51 -8.61 -1.37
CA ILE A 109 12.34 -8.53 0.09
C ILE A 109 11.21 -9.43 0.57
N GLY A 110 11.39 -10.00 1.75
CA GLY A 110 10.32 -10.67 2.50
C GLY A 110 9.67 -9.70 3.46
N LEU A 111 8.35 -9.54 3.37
CA LEU A 111 7.54 -8.83 4.35
C LEU A 111 6.91 -9.86 5.28
N ARG A 112 7.10 -9.68 6.58
CA ARG A 112 6.61 -10.59 7.61
C ARG A 112 5.89 -9.81 8.70
N VAL A 113 4.77 -10.35 9.17
CA VAL A 113 4.07 -9.90 10.37
C VAL A 113 3.90 -11.08 11.30
N ASP A 114 4.20 -10.85 12.58
CA ASP A 114 4.03 -11.80 13.67
C ASP A 114 2.98 -11.27 14.65
N ASP A 115 2.05 -12.13 15.08
CA ASP A 115 1.09 -11.79 16.14
C ASP A 115 1.60 -12.18 17.54
N THR A 116 0.85 -11.81 18.58
CA THR A 116 1.20 -12.12 19.98
C THR A 116 1.10 -13.61 20.32
N SER A 117 0.50 -14.41 19.45
CA SER A 117 0.35 -15.86 19.55
C SER A 117 1.43 -16.61 18.76
N ASN A 118 2.43 -15.90 18.22
CA ASN A 118 3.51 -16.41 17.35
C ASN A 118 3.03 -16.97 16.00
N VAL A 119 1.86 -16.54 15.51
CA VAL A 119 1.46 -16.81 14.12
C VAL A 119 2.16 -15.82 13.21
N SER A 120 2.85 -16.35 12.20
CA SER A 120 3.60 -15.57 11.23
C SER A 120 2.93 -15.59 9.86
N ARG A 121 2.87 -14.44 9.21
CA ARG A 121 2.46 -14.30 7.81
C ARG A 121 3.59 -13.64 7.05
N THR A 122 3.95 -14.22 5.90
CA THR A 122 5.07 -13.75 5.08
C THR A 122 4.67 -13.68 3.62
N VAL A 123 5.08 -12.62 2.94
CA VAL A 123 5.02 -12.50 1.48
C VAL A 123 6.37 -12.04 0.95
N ASN A 124 6.83 -12.63 -0.15
CA ASN A 124 8.01 -12.15 -0.86
C ASN A 124 7.58 -11.27 -2.02
N VAL A 125 8.20 -10.11 -2.13
CA VAL A 125 7.87 -9.13 -3.17
C VAL A 125 9.12 -8.67 -3.87
N VAL A 126 8.93 -8.25 -5.13
CA VAL A 126 9.98 -7.67 -5.95
C VAL A 126 9.57 -6.24 -6.26
N VAL A 127 10.47 -5.29 -6.02
CA VAL A 127 10.32 -3.90 -6.43
C VAL A 127 11.36 -3.61 -7.49
N GLU A 128 10.90 -3.32 -8.71
CA GLU A 128 11.76 -2.99 -9.85
C GLU A 128 12.65 -1.77 -9.55
N PRO A 129 13.76 -1.58 -10.29
CA PRO A 129 14.59 -0.39 -10.16
C PRO A 129 13.78 0.91 -10.30
N GLY A 130 13.94 1.84 -9.36
CA GLY A 130 13.15 3.07 -9.28
C GLY A 130 11.67 2.88 -8.93
N GLY A 131 11.23 1.65 -8.69
CA GLY A 131 9.84 1.30 -8.45
C GLY A 131 9.35 1.76 -7.09
N LYS A 132 8.05 2.09 -7.02
CA LYS A 132 7.32 2.39 -5.79
C LYS A 132 6.03 1.59 -5.77
N ALA A 133 5.77 0.90 -4.66
CA ALA A 133 4.59 0.06 -4.52
C ALA A 133 4.09 0.04 -3.08
N THR A 134 2.78 -0.17 -2.94
CA THR A 134 2.14 -0.47 -1.66
C THR A 134 1.82 -1.95 -1.63
N PHE A 135 2.34 -2.66 -0.63
CA PHE A 135 2.09 -4.09 -0.45
C PHE A 135 1.10 -4.31 0.69
N LEU A 136 0.08 -5.10 0.42
CA LEU A 136 -0.94 -5.48 1.38
C LEU A 136 -0.67 -6.90 1.87
N LEU A 137 -0.41 -7.07 3.15
CA LEU A 137 -0.37 -8.37 3.81
C LEU A 137 -1.69 -8.57 4.56
N THR A 138 -2.54 -9.45 4.05
CA THR A 138 -3.86 -9.70 4.64
C THR A 138 -3.74 -10.39 5.99
N ALA A 139 -4.58 -9.98 6.94
CA ALA A 139 -4.67 -10.58 8.26
C ALA A 139 -5.67 -11.75 8.32
N ASP A 140 -6.48 -11.96 7.27
CA ASP A 140 -7.41 -13.09 7.12
C ASP A 140 -6.78 -14.28 6.40
N GLU A 141 -7.10 -15.50 6.83
CA GLU A 141 -6.59 -16.78 6.26
C GLU A 141 -7.01 -17.03 4.80
N ASP A 142 -7.97 -16.26 4.28
CA ASP A 142 -8.50 -16.44 2.93
C ASP A 142 -8.03 -15.33 1.97
N PRO A 143 -6.93 -15.53 1.23
CA PRO A 143 -6.42 -14.58 0.24
C PRO A 143 -7.34 -14.43 -0.98
N THR A 144 -8.38 -15.25 -1.13
CA THR A 144 -9.31 -15.17 -2.27
C THR A 144 -10.38 -14.10 -2.11
N GLN A 145 -10.54 -13.53 -0.91
CA GLN A 145 -11.56 -12.49 -0.64
C GLN A 145 -11.13 -11.08 -1.03
N TYR A 146 -9.83 -10.85 -1.21
CA TYR A 146 -9.27 -9.56 -1.63
C TYR A 146 -8.54 -9.77 -2.95
N GLY A 147 -9.30 -9.93 -4.03
CA GLY A 147 -8.77 -10.13 -5.37
C GLY A 147 -7.64 -9.15 -5.67
N ILE A 148 -6.49 -9.70 -6.06
CA ILE A 148 -5.31 -8.96 -6.51
C ILE A 148 -5.77 -8.01 -7.62
N ARG A 149 -5.92 -6.72 -7.29
CA ARG A 149 -6.05 -5.67 -8.30
C ARG A 149 -4.64 -5.29 -8.71
N TYR A 150 -4.18 -5.89 -9.80
CA TYR A 150 -3.21 -5.22 -10.66
C TYR A 150 -3.89 -3.92 -11.14
N MET A 151 -3.39 -2.76 -10.69
CA MET A 151 -3.55 -1.50 -11.39
C MET A 151 -2.18 -1.10 -11.93
#